data_AF-A0A496RZ17-F1
#
_entry.id   AF-A0A496RZ17-F1
#
_cell.length_a   1.000
_cell.length_b   1.000
_cell.length_c   1.000
_cell.angle_alpha   90.00
_cell.angle_beta   90.00
_cell.angle_gamma   90.00
#
_symmetry.space_group_name_H-M   'P 1'
#
loop_
_entity.id
_entity.type
_entity.pdbx_description
1 polymer ?
#
loop_
_entity_poly.entity_id
_entity_poly.type
_entity_poly.pdbx_seq_one_letter_code
_entity_poly.pdbx_strand_id
1 'polypeptide(L)'
;MKPASNPADKLLQSFRQNQIQFTRLMKRQAAHAKVLEHETFKLCSPYLSNMPTRLQVRSFPLGCKIKIDGELMPFRTPHTFNNLPPGQHVVELVYEDVNGKRSLRKTVQLVPNQRVVCKLHFKKPKTLATIG
;
A
#
# COMPACT_ATOMS: atom_id res chain seq x y z
N MET A 1 18.25 50.80 -43.85
CA MET A 1 19.00 50.93 -42.59
C MET A 1 18.18 50.28 -41.48
N LYS A 2 18.65 49.21 -40.83
CA LYS A 2 17.90 48.55 -39.74
C LYS A 2 17.95 49.44 -38.49
N PRO A 3 16.82 49.71 -37.81
CA PRO A 3 16.84 50.52 -36.59
C PRO A 3 17.62 49.79 -35.51
N ALA A 4 18.53 50.50 -34.84
CA ALA A 4 19.25 50.00 -33.68
C ALA A 4 18.24 49.61 -32.60
N SER A 5 18.27 48.34 -32.16
CA SER A 5 17.38 47.79 -31.14
C SER A 5 17.41 48.63 -29.86
N ASN A 6 16.24 49.09 -29.41
CA ASN A 6 16.07 49.91 -28.20
C ASN A 6 16.62 49.18 -26.96
N PRO A 7 17.39 49.84 -26.07
CA PRO A 7 17.87 49.24 -24.83
C PRO A 7 16.76 48.62 -23.96
N ALA A 8 15.53 49.18 -23.99
CA ALA A 8 14.39 48.61 -23.29
C ALA A 8 13.96 47.23 -23.82
N ASP A 9 14.02 47.02 -25.14
CA ASP A 9 13.69 45.74 -25.77
C ASP A 9 14.72 44.66 -25.42
N LYS A 10 16.00 45.03 -25.30
CA LYS A 10 17.07 44.12 -24.87
C LYS A 10 16.87 43.64 -23.42
N LEU A 11 16.47 44.55 -22.53
CA LEU A 11 16.16 44.20 -21.13
C LEU A 11 14.94 43.27 -21.06
N LEU A 12 13.87 43.57 -21.80
CA LEU A 12 12.68 42.72 -21.80
C LEU A 12 12.99 41.31 -22.34
N GLN A 13 13.85 41.22 -23.35
CA GLN A 13 14.32 39.93 -23.88
C GLN A 13 15.16 39.17 -22.84
N SER A 14 16.08 39.83 -22.13
CA SER A 14 16.91 39.16 -21.12
C SER A 14 16.09 38.69 -19.91
N PHE A 15 15.11 39.48 -19.44
CA PHE A 15 14.19 39.05 -18.39
C PHE A 15 13.35 37.84 -18.81
N ARG A 16 12.79 37.84 -20.03
CA ARG A 16 12.07 36.68 -20.58
C ARG A 16 12.98 35.45 -20.69
N GLN A 17 14.20 35.63 -21.17
CA GLN A 17 15.18 34.55 -21.29
C GLN A 17 15.51 33.96 -19.91
N ASN A 18 15.74 34.82 -18.91
CA ASN A 18 16.04 34.41 -17.54
C ASN A 18 14.88 33.67 -16.88
N GLN A 19 13.63 34.11 -17.10
CA GLN A 19 12.44 33.40 -16.61
C GLN A 19 12.30 32.00 -17.24
N ILE A 20 12.57 31.87 -18.55
CA ILE A 20 12.55 30.57 -19.24
C ILE A 20 13.66 29.65 -18.70
N GLN A 21 14.87 30.17 -18.49
CA GLN A 21 15.97 29.37 -17.94
C GLN A 21 15.69 28.93 -16.50
N PHE A 22 15.17 29.82 -15.67
CA PHE A 22 14.79 29.52 -14.29
C PHE A 22 13.69 28.45 -14.23
N THR A 23 12.63 28.60 -15.02
CA THR A 23 11.55 27.60 -15.08
C THR A 23 12.04 26.24 -15.58
N ARG A 24 12.98 26.20 -16.54
CA ARG A 24 13.63 24.94 -16.99
C ARG A 24 14.47 24.30 -15.88
N LEU A 25 15.22 25.11 -15.13
CA LEU A 25 16.01 24.63 -13.99
C LEU A 25 15.11 24.04 -12.91
N MET A 26 14.04 24.73 -12.54
CA MET A 26 13.07 24.24 -11.55
C MET A 26 12.38 22.95 -12.01
N LYS A 27 12.03 22.83 -13.30
CA LYS A 27 11.49 21.57 -13.87
C LYS A 27 12.50 20.43 -13.81
N ARG A 28 13.80 20.69 -14.08
CA ARG A 28 14.87 19.69 -13.95
C ARG A 28 15.10 19.27 -12.51
N GLN A 29 15.11 20.23 -11.57
CA GLN A 29 15.23 19.94 -10.14
C GLN A 29 14.03 19.11 -9.63
N ALA A 30 12.81 19.45 -10.05
CA ALA A 30 11.61 18.67 -9.72
C ALA A 30 11.64 17.26 -10.35
N ALA A 31 12.15 17.11 -11.57
CA ALA A 31 12.34 15.80 -12.18
C ALA A 31 13.39 14.97 -11.41
N HIS A 32 14.49 15.59 -10.99
CA HIS A 32 15.54 14.94 -10.19
C HIS A 32 15.01 14.50 -8.80
N ALA A 33 14.18 15.32 -8.16
CA ALA A 33 13.50 14.95 -6.90
C ALA A 33 12.58 13.72 -7.07
N LYS A 34 11.84 13.64 -8.18
CA LYS A 34 11.00 12.46 -8.48
C LYS A 34 11.80 11.18 -8.72
N VAL A 35 12.99 11.29 -9.32
CA VAL A 35 13.88 10.13 -9.51
C VAL A 35 14.40 9.61 -8.17
N LEU A 36 14.77 10.52 -7.26
CA LEU A 36 15.23 10.15 -5.90
C LEU A 36 14.13 9.48 -5.07
N GLU A 37 12.86 9.88 -5.20
CA GLU A 37 11.73 9.20 -4.54
C GLU A 37 11.53 7.75 -5.06
N HIS A 38 11.73 7.51 -6.36
CA HIS A 38 11.70 6.15 -6.92
C HIS A 38 12.89 5.27 -6.47
N GLU A 39 14.08 5.86 -6.31
CA GLU A 39 15.29 5.13 -5.91
C GLU A 39 15.34 4.83 -4.41
N THR A 40 14.90 5.76 -3.55
CA THR A 40 14.76 5.50 -2.10
C THR A 40 13.73 4.41 -1.81
N PHE A 41 12.67 4.31 -2.62
CA PHE A 41 11.72 3.20 -2.56
C PHE A 41 12.36 1.85 -2.96
N LYS A 42 13.23 1.85 -3.98
CA LYS A 42 13.99 0.64 -4.38
C LYS A 42 14.96 0.16 -3.31
N LEU A 43 15.62 1.06 -2.59
CA LEU A 43 16.64 0.70 -1.60
C LEU A 43 16.05 0.26 -0.25
N CYS A 44 14.89 0.78 0.15
CA CYS A 44 14.21 0.33 1.37
C CYS A 44 13.38 -0.97 1.16
N SER A 45 12.98 -1.25 -0.09
CA SER A 45 12.17 -2.42 -0.47
C SER A 45 12.72 -3.79 -0.02
N PRO A 46 14.04 -4.10 -0.07
CA PRO A 46 14.56 -5.40 0.37
C PRO A 46 14.85 -5.48 1.88
N TYR A 47 14.94 -4.35 2.60
CA TYR A 47 15.21 -4.36 4.04
C TYR A 47 13.93 -4.52 4.85
N LEU A 48 12.82 -4.03 4.33
CA LEU A 48 11.51 -4.22 4.94
C LEU A 48 11.02 -5.66 4.75
N SER A 49 11.26 -6.30 3.61
CA SER A 49 10.70 -7.63 3.30
C SER A 49 11.03 -8.74 4.30
N ASN A 50 12.12 -8.63 5.08
CA ASN A 50 12.51 -9.63 6.07
C ASN A 50 12.10 -9.26 7.52
N MET A 51 11.43 -8.13 7.73
CA MET A 51 10.98 -7.74 9.06
C MET A 51 9.74 -8.55 9.46
N PRO A 52 9.74 -9.22 10.63
CA PRO A 52 8.59 -10.00 11.07
C PRO A 52 7.38 -9.09 11.29
N THR A 53 6.23 -9.45 10.71
CA THR A 53 4.95 -8.78 10.94
C THR A 53 3.98 -9.67 11.71
N ARG A 54 3.03 -9.06 12.41
CA ARG A 54 2.04 -9.80 13.22
C ARG A 54 0.65 -9.68 12.61
N LEU A 55 0.19 -10.74 11.95
CA LEU A 55 -1.15 -10.82 11.39
C LEU A 55 -2.05 -11.73 12.23
N GLN A 56 -3.08 -11.16 12.85
CA GLN A 56 -4.10 -11.91 13.55
C GLN A 56 -5.32 -12.13 12.65
N VAL A 57 -5.62 -13.38 12.32
CA VAL A 57 -6.76 -13.76 11.49
C VAL A 57 -7.86 -14.32 12.38
N ARG A 58 -9.02 -13.67 12.39
CA ARG A 58 -10.21 -14.09 13.14
C ARG A 58 -11.39 -14.24 12.20
N SER A 59 -12.15 -15.32 12.38
CA SER A 59 -13.38 -15.53 11.63
C SER A 59 -14.57 -15.85 12.51
N PHE A 60 -15.75 -15.64 11.95
CA PHE A 60 -16.99 -16.15 12.52
C PHE A 60 -17.78 -16.86 11.41
N PRO A 61 -18.05 -18.18 11.52
CA PRO A 61 -17.69 -19.11 12.61
C PRO A 61 -16.18 -19.44 12.68
N LEU A 62 -15.75 -20.08 13.78
CA LEU A 62 -14.36 -20.55 13.98
C LEU A 62 -14.06 -21.80 13.13
N GLY A 63 -12.78 -22.13 12.97
CA GLY A 63 -12.35 -23.36 12.30
C GLY A 63 -12.28 -23.29 10.78
N CYS A 64 -12.24 -22.07 10.21
CA CYS A 64 -12.05 -21.86 8.78
C CYS A 64 -10.61 -22.18 8.38
N LYS A 65 -10.41 -22.80 7.22
CA LYS A 65 -9.10 -22.99 6.60
C LYS A 65 -8.57 -21.61 6.16
N ILE A 66 -7.30 -21.33 6.43
CA ILE A 66 -6.66 -20.06 6.09
C ILE A 66 -5.78 -20.27 4.87
N LYS A 67 -5.92 -19.41 3.87
CA LYS A 67 -5.03 -19.29 2.73
C LYS A 67 -4.41 -17.89 2.72
N ILE A 68 -3.11 -17.80 2.51
CA ILE A 68 -2.39 -16.54 2.39
C ILE A 68 -1.67 -16.56 1.05
N ASP A 69 -1.93 -15.56 0.21
CA ASP A 69 -1.34 -15.42 -1.14
C ASP A 69 -1.52 -16.66 -2.04
N GLY A 70 -2.61 -17.41 -1.82
CA GLY A 70 -2.92 -18.64 -2.54
C GLY A 70 -2.39 -19.92 -1.87
N GLU A 71 -1.49 -19.81 -0.90
CA GLU A 71 -0.94 -20.96 -0.16
C GLU A 71 -1.86 -21.36 0.99
N LEU A 72 -2.18 -22.66 1.09
CA LEU A 72 -3.00 -23.19 2.18
C LEU A 72 -2.15 -23.36 3.44
N MET A 73 -2.48 -22.59 4.46
CA MET A 73 -1.82 -22.71 5.76
C MET A 73 -2.35 -23.94 6.50
N PRO A 74 -1.49 -24.62 7.30
CA PRO A 74 -1.90 -25.76 8.11
C PRO A 74 -2.81 -25.35 9.29
N PHE A 75 -2.86 -24.06 9.60
CA PHE A 75 -3.62 -23.51 10.73
C PHE A 75 -5.05 -23.10 10.33
N ARG A 76 -5.93 -23.10 11.34
CA ARG A 76 -7.34 -22.65 11.21
C ARG A 76 -7.60 -21.43 12.06
N THR A 77 -8.64 -20.68 11.72
CA THR A 77 -9.05 -19.50 12.50
C THR A 77 -9.60 -19.90 13.88
N PRO A 78 -9.24 -19.17 14.96
CA PRO A 78 -8.43 -17.96 14.99
C PRO A 78 -6.93 -18.28 15.14
N HIS A 79 -6.07 -17.67 14.31
CA HIS A 79 -4.62 -17.86 14.38
C HIS A 79 -3.87 -16.53 14.26
N THR A 80 -2.67 -16.45 14.83
CA THR A 80 -1.79 -15.28 14.73
C THR A 80 -0.48 -15.69 14.10
N PHE A 81 -0.19 -15.13 12.94
CA PHE A 81 1.08 -15.30 12.22
C PHE A 81 2.04 -14.19 12.66
N ASN A 82 3.28 -14.54 13.02
CA ASN A 82 4.28 -13.58 13.51
C ASN A 82 5.46 -13.38 12.53
N ASN A 83 5.50 -14.14 11.44
CA ASN A 83 6.64 -14.21 10.52
C ASN A 83 6.21 -14.01 9.06
N LEU A 84 5.21 -13.16 8.82
CA LEU A 84 4.83 -12.79 7.46
C LEU A 84 5.71 -11.63 6.99
N PRO A 85 6.14 -11.64 5.71
CA PRO A 85 6.79 -10.49 5.13
C PRO A 85 5.81 -9.29 5.14
N PRO A 86 6.31 -8.05 5.25
CA PRO A 86 5.49 -6.88 5.05
C PRO A 86 5.23 -6.66 3.57
N GLY A 87 4.09 -6.05 3.27
CA GLY A 87 3.61 -5.89 1.91
C GLY A 87 2.11 -6.11 1.82
N GLN A 88 1.63 -6.24 0.59
CA GLN A 88 0.24 -6.55 0.33
C GLN A 88 0.05 -8.06 0.34
N HIS A 89 -0.80 -8.54 1.24
CA HIS A 89 -1.15 -9.96 1.37
C HIS A 89 -2.63 -10.18 1.11
N VAL A 90 -2.95 -11.26 0.40
CA VAL A 90 -4.33 -11.67 0.14
C VAL A 90 -4.67 -12.81 1.09
N VAL A 91 -5.52 -12.52 2.09
CA VAL A 91 -6.01 -13.53 3.04
C VAL A 91 -7.33 -14.07 2.54
N GLU A 92 -7.36 -15.35 2.20
CA GLU A 92 -8.57 -16.07 1.86
C GLU A 92 -8.93 -17.05 2.98
N LEU A 93 -10.17 -16.97 3.43
CA LEU A 93 -10.74 -17.94 4.36
C LEU A 93 -11.67 -18.87 3.61
N VAL A 94 -11.58 -20.16 3.93
CA VAL A 94 -12.46 -21.18 3.38
C VAL A 94 -13.18 -21.86 4.52
N TYR A 95 -14.50 -21.70 4.55
CA TYR A 95 -15.40 -22.35 5.49
C TYR A 95 -16.19 -23.44 4.77
N GLU A 96 -16.34 -24.57 5.42
CA GLU A 96 -17.06 -25.73 4.89
C GLU A 96 -18.20 -26.02 5.87
N ASP A 97 -19.44 -25.79 5.43
CA ASP A 97 -20.67 -26.01 6.21
C ASP A 97 -21.46 -27.16 5.60
N VAL A 98 -22.53 -27.59 6.29
CA VAL A 98 -23.50 -28.55 5.74
C VAL A 98 -24.14 -28.08 4.43
N ASN A 99 -24.19 -26.77 4.21
CA ASN A 99 -24.73 -26.14 2.99
C ASN A 99 -23.68 -25.99 1.87
N GLY A 100 -22.50 -26.57 2.05
CA GLY A 100 -21.39 -26.50 1.11
C GLY A 100 -20.26 -25.54 1.51
N LYS A 101 -19.35 -25.33 0.57
CA LYS A 101 -18.11 -24.57 0.75
C LYS A 101 -18.30 -23.09 0.44
N ARG A 102 -17.85 -22.21 1.34
CA ARG A 102 -17.85 -20.75 1.19
C ARG A 102 -16.42 -20.22 1.33
N SER A 103 -16.01 -19.32 0.45
CA SER A 103 -14.73 -18.62 0.59
C SER A 103 -14.91 -17.11 0.69
N LEU A 104 -14.02 -16.47 1.44
CA LEU A 104 -14.01 -15.03 1.65
C LEU A 104 -12.57 -14.52 1.56
N ARG A 105 -12.34 -13.60 0.63
CA ARG A 105 -11.02 -12.98 0.40
C ARG A 105 -10.96 -11.57 0.97
N LYS A 106 -9.82 -11.20 1.55
CA LYS A 106 -9.54 -9.85 2.01
C LYS A 106 -8.07 -9.52 1.79
N THR A 107 -7.83 -8.43 1.08
CA THR A 107 -6.49 -7.88 0.90
C THR A 107 -6.14 -7.02 2.10
N VAL A 108 -4.95 -7.26 2.67
CA VAL A 108 -4.43 -6.51 3.81
C VAL A 108 -3.03 -6.02 3.52
N GLN A 109 -2.73 -4.81 3.98
CA GLN A 109 -1.38 -4.27 3.92
C GLN A 109 -0.73 -4.50 5.28
N LEU A 110 0.38 -5.21 5.27
CA LEU A 110 1.21 -5.47 6.44
C LEU A 110 2.36 -4.47 6.44
N VAL A 111 2.42 -3.66 7.49
CA VAL A 111 3.55 -2.76 7.75
C VAL A 111 4.56 -3.50 8.64
N PRO A 112 5.87 -3.34 8.40
CA PRO A 112 6.93 -3.90 9.25
C PRO A 112 6.68 -3.57 10.73
N ASN A 113 6.87 -4.56 11.61
CA ASN A 113 6.68 -4.41 13.07
C ASN A 113 5.27 -3.94 13.50
N GLN A 114 4.27 -4.01 12.61
CA GLN A 114 2.89 -3.69 12.95
C GLN A 114 2.06 -4.96 13.20
N ARG A 115 1.11 -4.84 14.13
CA ARG A 115 0.06 -5.84 14.35
C ARG A 115 -1.20 -5.45 13.58
N VAL A 116 -1.59 -6.26 12.61
CA VAL A 116 -2.83 -6.09 11.85
C VAL A 116 -3.83 -7.17 12.25
N VAL A 117 -5.08 -6.77 12.53
CA VAL A 117 -6.15 -7.71 12.89
C VAL A 117 -7.17 -7.79 11.76
N CYS A 118 -7.25 -8.97 11.15
CA CYS A 118 -8.18 -9.27 10.08
C CYS A 118 -9.39 -10.00 10.64
N LYS A 119 -10.52 -9.31 10.70
CA LYS A 119 -11.82 -9.89 11.05
C LYS A 119 -12.62 -10.13 9.78
N LEU A 120 -13.07 -11.36 9.60
CA LEU A 120 -13.84 -11.82 8.44
C LEU A 120 -15.04 -12.63 8.93
N HIS A 121 -16.26 -12.21 8.62
CA HIS A 121 -17.49 -12.87 9.11
C HIS A 121 -18.26 -13.47 7.92
N PHE A 122 -18.49 -14.80 7.95
CA PHE A 122 -19.33 -15.51 6.97
C PHE A 122 -20.82 -15.44 7.30
N LYS A 123 -21.14 -15.30 8.59
CA LYS A 123 -22.50 -15.05 9.11
C LYS A 123 -22.41 -13.81 9.99
N LYS A 124 -23.45 -12.96 9.98
CA LYS A 124 -23.53 -11.90 11.00
C LYS A 124 -23.47 -12.59 12.36
N PRO A 125 -22.62 -12.15 13.30
CA PRO A 125 -22.74 -12.64 14.66
C PRO A 125 -24.17 -12.39 15.09
N LYS A 126 -24.84 -13.42 15.64
CA LYS A 126 -26.12 -13.21 16.33
C LYS A 126 -25.78 -12.33 17.54
N THR A 127 -25.80 -11.02 17.37
CA THR A 127 -25.82 -10.09 18.48
C THR A 127 -27.12 -10.35 19.21
N LEU A 128 -27.04 -10.87 20.43
CA LEU A 128 -28.14 -10.83 21.37
C LEU A 128 -28.43 -9.35 21.62
N ALA A 129 -29.28 -8.76 20.77
CA ALA A 129 -29.75 -7.41 20.97
C ALA A 129 -30.62 -7.42 22.22
N THR A 130 -30.12 -6.75 23.25
CA THR A 130 -30.85 -6.05 24.31
C THR A 130 -31.94 -6.84 25.02
N ILE A 131 -31.61 -7.28 26.24
CA ILE A 131 -32.62 -7.48 27.29
C ILE A 131 -33.08 -6.06 27.64
N GLY A 132 -34.28 -5.70 27.18
CA GLY A 132 -34.97 -4.45 27.49
C GLY A 132 -36.31 -4.78 28.12
#